data_AF-A0A934PES1-F1
#
_entry.id   AF-A0A934PES1-F1
#
_cell.length_a   1.000
_cell.length_b   1.000
_cell.length_c   1.000
_cell.angle_alpha   90.00
_cell.angle_beta   90.00
_cell.angle_gamma   90.00
#
_symmetry.space_group_name_H-M   'P 1'
#
loop_
_entity.id
_entity.type
_entity.pdbx_description
1 polymer ?
#
loop_
_entity_poly.entity_id
_entity_poly.type
_entity_poly.pdbx_seq_one_letter_code
_entity_poly.pdbx_strand_id
1 'polypeptide(L)'
;MKRHEYWRHQYRKNRFLRHLSDEELHQRGRDVFNINLTLTLENKIGLLSIQDFGSEAMERWTHYLEECNLRGFEHEDGMKKMRVKDAVPDLLGDLGTRSSAALQAEGDLKTVQLLKFGKAKYLTPLVEEGKLRIQPASSFSDPLHNAAVGDNETTRVRTHCFSKPVDDDGRESDG
;
A
#
# COMPACT_ATOMS: atom_id res chain seq x y z
N MET A 1 0.62 -5.25 29.70
CA MET A 1 1.64 -5.06 28.64
C MET A 1 1.12 -4.00 27.69
N LYS A 2 1.92 -2.98 27.36
CA LYS A 2 1.52 -1.94 26.39
C LYS A 2 1.48 -2.55 24.99
N ARG A 3 0.66 -1.99 24.09
CA ARG A 3 0.44 -2.54 22.74
C ARG A 3 1.75 -2.73 21.95
N HIS A 4 2.64 -1.74 21.98
CA HIS A 4 3.93 -1.83 21.29
C HIS A 4 4.88 -2.88 21.92
N GLU A 5 4.80 -3.12 23.22
CA GLU A 5 5.57 -4.19 23.88
C GLU A 5 5.09 -5.56 23.43
N TYR A 6 3.76 -5.72 23.30
CA TYR A 6 3.15 -6.94 22.79
C TYR A 6 3.60 -7.23 21.35
N TRP A 7 3.54 -6.25 20.46
CA TRP A 7 4.01 -6.41 19.07
C TRP A 7 5.50 -6.75 18.98
N ARG A 8 6.36 -6.09 19.76
CA ARG A 8 7.79 -6.45 19.84
C ARG A 8 7.98 -7.90 20.30
N HIS A 9 7.21 -8.34 21.29
CA HIS A 9 7.26 -9.71 21.77
C HIS A 9 6.80 -10.71 20.70
N GLN A 10 5.73 -10.40 19.96
CA GLN A 10 5.26 -11.22 18.83
C GLN A 10 6.31 -11.31 17.72
N TYR A 11 6.92 -10.18 17.36
CA TYR A 11 7.99 -10.15 16.37
C TYR A 11 9.19 -11.01 16.76
N ARG A 12 9.61 -10.98 18.03
CA ARG A 12 10.73 -11.81 18.52
C ARG A 12 10.44 -13.31 18.44
N LYS A 13 9.18 -13.73 18.58
CA LYS A 13 8.78 -15.15 18.42
C LYS A 13 8.92 -15.63 16.98
N ASN A 14 8.66 -14.75 16.02
CA ASN A 14 8.81 -15.03 14.60
C ASN A 14 9.51 -13.86 13.92
N ARG A 15 10.85 -13.84 13.98
CA ARG A 15 11.69 -12.74 13.48
C ARG A 15 11.80 -12.79 11.96
N PHE A 16 10.70 -12.54 11.27
CA PHE A 16 10.60 -12.72 9.83
C PHE A 16 11.42 -11.70 9.02
N LEU A 17 11.86 -10.55 9.55
CA LEU A 17 12.73 -9.63 8.79
C LEU A 17 14.23 -9.97 8.91
N ARG A 18 14.59 -11.02 9.66
CA ARG A 18 16.00 -11.43 9.88
C ARG A 18 16.76 -11.72 8.58
N HIS A 19 16.08 -12.25 7.57
CA HIS A 19 16.70 -12.68 6.31
C HIS A 19 16.97 -11.52 5.35
N LEU A 20 16.40 -10.35 5.59
CA LEU A 20 16.59 -9.18 4.73
C LEU A 20 17.99 -8.61 4.94
N SER A 21 18.66 -8.20 3.86
CA SER A 21 19.82 -7.32 3.93
C SER A 21 19.45 -5.98 4.57
N ASP A 22 20.45 -5.20 4.97
CA ASP A 22 20.20 -3.90 5.59
C ASP A 22 19.50 -2.93 4.63
N GLU A 23 19.84 -2.95 3.35
CA GLU A 23 19.16 -2.12 2.35
C GLU A 23 17.69 -2.52 2.16
N GLU A 24 17.41 -3.83 2.06
CA GLU A 24 16.04 -4.34 1.95
C GLU A 24 15.21 -4.04 3.20
N LEU A 25 15.83 -4.10 4.39
CA LEU A 25 15.19 -3.74 5.64
C LEU A 25 14.77 -2.26 5.63
N HIS A 26 15.64 -1.36 5.20
CA HIS A 26 15.32 0.07 5.12
C HIS A 26 14.33 0.38 4.01
N GLN A 27 14.38 -0.32 2.86
CA GLN A 27 13.33 -0.23 1.84
C GLN A 27 11.97 -0.65 2.42
N ARG A 28 11.92 -1.77 3.14
CA ARG A 28 10.70 -2.21 3.82
C ARG A 28 10.21 -1.19 4.84
N GLY A 29 11.12 -0.54 5.57
CA GLY A 29 10.83 0.56 6.47
C GLY A 29 10.15 1.73 5.74
N ARG A 30 10.69 2.13 4.57
CA ARG A 30 10.10 3.17 3.71
C ARG A 30 8.68 2.81 3.26
N ASP A 31 8.49 1.58 2.79
CA ASP A 31 7.18 1.10 2.33
C ASP A 31 6.15 1.13 3.46
N VAL A 32 6.50 0.61 4.64
CA VAL A 32 5.62 0.59 5.81
C VAL A 32 5.33 2.01 6.30
N PHE A 33 6.32 2.90 6.28
CA PHE A 33 6.12 4.29 6.67
C PHE A 33 5.14 4.99 5.71
N ASN A 34 5.30 4.82 4.40
CA ASN A 34 4.39 5.38 3.40
C ASN A 34 2.95 4.86 3.57
N ILE A 35 2.79 3.58 3.91
CA ILE A 35 1.47 3.00 4.22
C ILE A 35 0.82 3.67 5.44
N ASN A 36 1.60 4.14 6.41
CA ASN A 36 1.07 4.84 7.59
C ASN A 36 0.65 6.29 7.28
N LEU A 37 1.06 6.85 6.14
CA LEU A 37 0.72 8.22 5.76
C LEU A 37 -0.68 8.27 5.15
N THR A 38 -1.42 9.30 5.50
CA THR A 38 -2.71 9.62 4.89
C THR A 38 -2.82 11.12 4.63
N LEU A 39 -3.68 11.52 3.71
CA LEU A 39 -4.04 12.92 3.54
C LEU A 39 -5.18 13.26 4.49
N THR A 40 -4.97 14.26 5.35
CA THR A 40 -6.02 14.79 6.21
C THR A 40 -6.94 15.71 5.41
N LEU A 41 -8.12 16.00 5.96
CA LEU A 41 -9.06 16.95 5.37
C LEU A 41 -8.43 18.34 5.19
N GLU A 42 -7.50 18.74 6.04
CA GLU A 42 -6.75 20.01 5.93
C GLU A 42 -5.65 19.99 4.86
N ASN A 43 -5.63 18.99 3.98
CA ASN A 43 -4.62 18.81 2.92
C ASN A 43 -3.20 18.68 3.48
N LYS A 44 -3.05 18.11 4.67
CA LYS A 44 -1.76 17.83 5.30
C LYS A 44 -1.47 16.35 5.28
N ILE A 45 -0.19 16.01 5.27
CA ILE A 45 0.24 14.62 5.51
C ILE A 45 0.01 14.33 7.00
N GLY A 46 -0.89 13.40 7.28
CA GLY A 46 -1.17 12.86 8.60
C GLY A 46 -0.83 11.38 8.70
N LEU A 47 -1.15 10.79 9.85
CA LEU A 47 -1.06 9.35 10.06
C LEU A 47 -2.45 8.71 9.98
N LEU A 48 -2.51 7.46 9.51
CA LEU A 48 -3.73 6.67 9.56
C LEU A 48 -4.27 6.57 11.00
N SER A 49 -5.59 6.64 11.12
CA SER A 49 -6.26 6.38 12.40
C SER A 49 -5.97 4.96 12.87
N ILE A 50 -5.69 4.82 14.17
CA ILE A 50 -5.43 3.54 14.83
C ILE A 50 -6.67 2.64 14.84
N GLN A 51 -7.87 3.19 14.61
CA GLN A 51 -9.13 2.44 14.71
C GLN A 51 -9.38 1.49 13.53
N ASP A 52 -8.71 1.71 12.39
CA ASP A 52 -8.84 0.91 11.17
C ASP A 52 -7.53 0.16 10.83
N PHE A 53 -7.23 0.02 9.54
CA PHE A 53 -5.98 -0.51 9.00
C PHE A 53 -4.71 0.13 9.58
N GLY A 54 -4.82 1.32 10.18
CA GLY A 54 -3.72 2.00 10.86
C GLY A 54 -3.13 1.19 12.03
N SER A 55 -3.90 0.33 12.70
CA SER A 55 -3.34 -0.54 13.75
C SER A 55 -2.35 -1.56 13.19
N GLU A 56 -2.67 -2.18 12.04
CA GLU A 56 -1.77 -3.12 11.38
C GLU A 56 -0.54 -2.43 10.81
N ALA A 57 -0.72 -1.23 10.24
CA ALA A 57 0.37 -0.43 9.71
C ALA A 57 1.36 -0.02 10.82
N MET A 58 0.84 0.34 12.00
CA MET A 58 1.64 0.66 13.19
C MET A 58 2.30 -0.57 13.82
N GLU A 59 1.66 -1.73 13.75
CA GLU A 59 2.29 -3.00 14.15
C GLU A 59 3.48 -3.33 13.26
N ARG A 60 3.31 -3.27 11.93
CA ARG A 60 4.41 -3.48 10.96
C ARG A 60 5.54 -2.47 11.17
N TRP A 61 5.21 -1.21 11.47
CA TRP A 61 6.19 -0.18 11.80
C TRP A 61 6.97 -0.53 13.07
N THR A 62 6.28 -1.06 14.08
CA THR A 62 6.90 -1.52 15.32
C THR A 62 7.85 -2.70 15.08
N HIS A 63 7.50 -3.63 14.19
CA HIS A 63 8.35 -4.77 13.82
C HIS A 63 9.65 -4.32 13.13
N TYR A 64 9.56 -3.33 12.22
CA TYR A 64 10.73 -2.71 11.61
C TYR A 64 11.66 -2.08 12.65
N LEU A 65 11.12 -1.25 13.55
CA LEU A 65 11.92 -0.60 14.59
C LEU A 65 12.59 -1.61 15.53
N GLU A 66 11.89 -2.68 15.86
CA GLU A 66 12.43 -3.77 16.67
C GLU A 66 13.56 -4.52 15.97
N GLU A 67 13.42 -4.78 14.67
CA GLU A 67 14.50 -5.37 13.88
C GLU A 67 15.73 -4.46 13.83
N CYS A 68 15.53 -3.15 13.69
CA CYS A 68 16.62 -2.20 13.72
C CYS A 68 17.36 -2.21 15.06
N ASN A 69 16.61 -2.25 16.16
CA ASN A 69 17.15 -2.35 17.51
C ASN A 69 17.93 -3.67 17.71
N LEU A 70 17.40 -4.81 17.25
CA LEU A 70 18.07 -6.10 17.34
C LEU A 70 19.36 -6.19 16.50
N ARG A 71 19.48 -5.39 15.43
CA ARG A 71 20.70 -5.26 14.63
C ARG A 71 21.69 -4.21 15.16
N GLY A 72 21.32 -3.49 16.22
CA GLY A 72 22.16 -2.46 16.82
C GLY A 72 22.25 -1.17 16.00
N PHE A 73 21.27 -0.89 15.13
CA PHE A 73 21.22 0.42 14.48
C PHE A 73 20.86 1.48 15.51
N GLU A 74 21.64 2.55 15.56
CA GLU A 74 21.23 3.75 16.25
C GLU A 74 19.96 4.32 15.61
N HIS A 75 19.06 4.85 16.44
CA HIS A 75 17.76 5.35 15.97
C HIS A 75 17.92 6.40 14.85
N GLU A 76 18.94 7.25 14.96
CA GLU A 76 19.25 8.25 13.96
C GLU A 76 19.68 7.64 12.62
N ASP A 77 20.48 6.58 12.65
CA ASP A 77 21.02 5.96 11.44
C ASP A 77 19.93 5.23 10.64
N GLY A 78 19.02 4.54 11.33
CA GLY A 78 17.87 3.92 10.70
C GLY A 78 16.96 4.95 10.01
N MET A 79 16.72 6.10 10.66
CA MET A 79 15.91 7.17 10.09
C MET A 79 16.61 7.91 8.94
N LYS A 80 17.93 8.14 9.04
CA LYS A 80 18.74 8.73 7.97
C LYS A 80 18.75 7.83 6.73
N LYS A 81 18.91 6.53 6.90
CA LYS A 81 18.87 5.53 5.80
C LYS A 81 17.48 5.36 5.18
N MET A 82 16.41 5.67 5.92
CA MET A 82 15.06 5.71 5.35
C MET A 82 14.74 7.01 4.60
N ARG A 83 15.56 8.08 4.68
CA ARG A 83 15.24 9.33 4.01
C ARG A 83 15.01 9.08 2.52
N VAL A 84 13.77 9.27 2.11
CA VAL A 84 13.40 9.27 0.70
C VAL A 84 14.06 10.51 0.11
N LYS A 85 15.05 10.32 -0.79
CA LYS A 85 15.65 11.41 -1.56
C LYS A 85 14.59 12.10 -2.43
N ASP A 86 13.57 11.34 -2.81
CA ASP A 86 12.44 11.82 -3.58
C ASP A 86 11.45 12.48 -2.63
N ALA A 87 11.20 13.77 -2.86
CA ALA A 87 10.20 14.54 -2.13
C ALA A 87 8.89 13.74 -2.05
N VAL A 88 8.23 13.75 -0.89
CA VAL A 88 6.87 13.22 -0.78
C VAL A 88 6.08 13.81 -1.96
N PRO A 89 5.52 12.98 -2.85
CA PRO A 89 4.87 13.48 -4.05
C PRO A 89 3.85 14.54 -3.67
N ASP A 90 3.71 15.59 -4.48
CA ASP A 90 2.54 16.45 -4.37
C ASP A 90 1.31 15.62 -4.78
N LEU A 91 0.73 14.94 -3.79
CA LEU A 91 -0.41 14.04 -3.96
C LEU A 91 -1.70 14.83 -4.25
N LEU A 92 -1.71 16.15 -4.03
CA LEU A 92 -2.90 16.98 -4.12
C LEU A 92 -2.95 17.80 -5.41
N GLY A 93 -1.87 18.53 -5.71
CA GLY A 93 -1.90 19.60 -6.71
C GLY A 93 -3.07 20.58 -6.50
N ASP A 94 -3.36 21.38 -7.53
CA ASP A 94 -4.46 22.36 -7.50
C ASP A 94 -5.85 21.69 -7.39
N LEU A 95 -6.02 20.53 -8.03
CA LEU A 95 -7.32 19.85 -8.06
C LEU A 95 -7.67 19.27 -6.69
N GLY A 96 -6.72 18.63 -6.01
CA GLY A 96 -6.92 18.07 -4.68
C GLY A 96 -7.27 19.16 -3.66
N THR A 97 -6.56 20.29 -3.70
CA THR A 97 -6.83 21.45 -2.83
C THR A 97 -8.26 21.97 -3.00
N ARG A 98 -8.70 22.17 -4.25
CA ARG A 98 -10.06 22.63 -4.55
C ARG A 98 -11.14 21.61 -4.19
N SER A 99 -10.86 20.33 -4.41
CA SER A 99 -11.80 19.24 -4.13
C SER A 99 -12.02 19.08 -2.63
N SER A 100 -10.95 19.17 -1.84
CA SER A 100 -11.02 19.16 -0.38
C SER A 100 -11.80 20.36 0.17
N ALA A 101 -11.54 21.57 -0.32
CA ALA A 101 -12.30 22.75 0.09
C ALA A 101 -13.80 22.62 -0.23
N ALA A 102 -14.14 22.07 -1.42
CA ALA A 102 -15.52 21.80 -1.79
C ALA A 102 -16.18 20.73 -0.90
N LEU A 103 -15.44 19.67 -0.55
CA LEU A 103 -15.92 18.61 0.34
C LEU A 103 -16.18 19.16 1.76
N GLN A 104 -15.28 19.98 2.28
CA GLN A 104 -15.47 20.63 3.59
C GLN A 104 -16.68 21.59 3.59
N ALA A 105 -16.92 22.29 2.49
CA ALA A 105 -18.06 23.20 2.36
C ALA A 105 -19.42 22.45 2.30
N GLU A 106 -19.44 21.24 1.75
CA GLU A 106 -20.65 20.39 1.69
C GLU A 106 -21.08 19.88 3.09
N GLY A 107 -20.15 19.82 4.04
CA GLY A 107 -20.39 19.39 5.42
C GLY A 107 -20.61 17.87 5.56
N ASP A 108 -21.38 17.46 6.58
CA ASP A 108 -21.65 16.05 6.83
C ASP A 108 -22.53 15.44 5.74
N LEU A 109 -21.93 14.60 4.90
CA LEU A 109 -22.63 13.80 3.89
C LEU A 109 -23.51 12.75 4.59
N LYS A 110 -24.81 13.02 4.68
CA LYS A 110 -25.78 12.20 5.41
C LYS A 110 -26.15 10.87 4.72
N THR A 111 -25.64 10.62 3.52
CA THR A 111 -26.00 9.46 2.67
C THR A 111 -24.78 8.95 1.91
N VAL A 112 -24.82 7.69 1.47
CA VAL A 112 -23.77 7.12 0.61
C VAL A 112 -23.84 7.81 -0.76
N GLN A 113 -23.02 8.83 -0.94
CA GLN A 113 -22.93 9.60 -2.18
C GLN A 113 -21.59 9.36 -2.86
N LEU A 114 -21.62 9.24 -4.19
CA LEU A 114 -20.41 9.24 -5.01
C LEU A 114 -20.11 10.68 -5.44
N LEU A 115 -19.07 11.27 -4.84
CA LEU A 115 -18.57 12.58 -5.24
C LEU A 115 -17.41 12.42 -6.22
N LYS A 116 -17.55 12.99 -7.42
CA LYS A 116 -16.51 12.98 -8.45
C LYS A 116 -16.08 14.40 -8.78
N PHE A 117 -14.82 14.72 -8.48
CA PHE A 117 -14.21 15.99 -8.82
C PHE A 117 -13.41 15.88 -10.13
N GLY A 118 -13.41 16.94 -10.93
CA GLY A 118 -12.77 16.95 -12.24
C GLY A 118 -13.01 18.24 -13.01
N LYS A 119 -12.36 18.38 -14.17
CA LYS A 119 -12.59 19.55 -15.05
C LYS A 119 -13.99 19.48 -15.65
N ALA A 120 -14.71 20.61 -15.67
CA ALA A 120 -16.09 20.70 -16.16
C ALA A 120 -16.27 20.03 -17.53
N LYS A 121 -15.40 20.30 -18.50
CA LYS A 121 -15.44 19.70 -19.85
C LYS A 121 -15.52 18.16 -19.88
N TYR A 122 -15.05 17.47 -18.85
CA TYR A 122 -15.13 16.00 -18.75
C TYR A 122 -16.30 15.53 -17.89
N LEU A 123 -16.80 16.35 -16.97
CA LEU A 123 -17.94 16.01 -16.10
C LEU A 123 -19.27 16.34 -16.74
N THR A 124 -19.35 17.42 -17.52
CA THR A 124 -20.58 17.86 -18.19
C THR A 124 -21.18 16.75 -19.07
N PRO A 125 -20.42 16.08 -19.96
CA PRO A 125 -20.96 14.97 -20.74
C PRO A 125 -21.38 13.75 -19.89
N LEU A 126 -20.73 13.53 -18.74
CA LEU A 126 -21.08 12.42 -17.85
C LEU A 126 -22.47 12.60 -17.25
N VAL A 127 -22.84 13.85 -16.95
CA VAL A 127 -24.14 14.21 -16.33
C VAL A 127 -25.20 14.46 -17.39
N GLU A 128 -24.92 15.31 -18.38
CA GLU A 128 -25.92 15.78 -19.36
C GLU A 128 -26.22 14.74 -20.43
N GLU A 129 -25.22 13.99 -20.88
CA GLU A 129 -25.39 12.99 -21.96
C GLU A 129 -25.55 11.56 -21.41
N GLY A 130 -25.59 11.38 -20.09
CA GLY A 130 -25.72 10.06 -19.47
C GLY A 130 -24.52 9.13 -19.71
N LYS A 131 -23.32 9.68 -20.01
CA LYS A 131 -22.10 8.89 -20.23
C LYS A 131 -21.52 8.28 -18.94
N LEU A 132 -22.14 8.53 -17.78
CA LEU A 132 -21.80 7.90 -16.51
C LEU A 132 -22.58 6.59 -16.33
N ARG A 133 -21.86 5.49 -16.18
CA ARG A 133 -22.42 4.18 -15.82
C ARG A 133 -22.02 3.82 -14.40
N ILE A 134 -23.00 3.67 -13.52
CA ILE A 134 -22.81 3.14 -12.15
C ILE A 134 -23.33 1.71 -12.13
N GLN A 135 -22.49 0.76 -11.77
CA GLN A 135 -22.85 -0.64 -11.67
C GLN A 135 -22.22 -1.31 -10.45
N PRO A 136 -22.88 -2.35 -9.89
CA PRO A 136 -22.30 -3.11 -8.79
C PRO A 136 -21.01 -3.79 -9.25
N ALA A 137 -20.04 -3.94 -8.34
CA ALA A 137 -18.77 -4.60 -8.65
C ALA A 137 -18.97 -6.03 -9.22
N SER A 138 -20.07 -6.70 -8.87
CA SER A 138 -20.45 -8.01 -9.42
C SER A 138 -20.72 -7.99 -10.94
N SER A 139 -20.98 -6.84 -11.57
CA SER A 139 -21.09 -6.80 -13.04
C SER A 139 -19.76 -7.09 -13.74
N PHE A 140 -18.63 -6.91 -13.05
CA PHE A 140 -17.29 -7.22 -13.56
C PHE A 140 -16.90 -8.69 -13.35
N SER A 141 -17.70 -9.50 -12.64
CA SER A 141 -17.44 -10.94 -12.51
C SER A 141 -17.88 -11.75 -13.73
N ASP A 142 -18.53 -11.10 -14.71
CA ASP A 142 -18.88 -11.73 -15.99
C ASP A 142 -17.61 -11.95 -16.83
N PRO A 143 -17.27 -13.20 -17.19
CA PRO A 143 -16.11 -13.50 -18.03
C PRO A 143 -16.09 -12.73 -19.36
N LEU A 144 -17.24 -12.30 -19.86
CA LEU A 144 -17.35 -11.52 -21.11
C LEU A 144 -16.82 -10.09 -20.97
N HIS A 145 -16.72 -9.53 -19.76
CA HIS A 145 -16.15 -8.21 -19.50
C HIS A 145 -14.63 -8.24 -19.27
N ASN A 146 -14.01 -9.42 -19.19
CA ASN A 146 -12.57 -9.59 -18.97
C ASN A 146 -11.71 -9.28 -20.20
N ALA A 147 -12.30 -9.04 -21.38
CA ALA A 147 -11.54 -8.59 -22.54
C ALA A 147 -10.82 -7.24 -22.31
N ALA A 148 -11.32 -6.41 -21.38
CA ALA A 148 -10.70 -5.14 -20.98
C ALA A 148 -9.72 -5.29 -19.79
N VAL A 149 -9.68 -6.46 -19.14
CA VAL A 149 -8.71 -6.79 -18.08
C VAL A 149 -7.48 -7.40 -18.76
N GLY A 150 -6.83 -6.60 -19.59
CA GLY A 150 -5.53 -6.92 -20.20
C GLY A 150 -4.37 -6.74 -19.24
N ASP A 151 -4.60 -6.97 -17.95
CA ASP A 151 -3.56 -6.93 -16.93
C ASP A 151 -3.53 -8.27 -16.17
N ASN A 152 -2.40 -8.95 -16.30
CA ASN A 152 -2.20 -10.33 -15.88
C ASN A 152 -1.84 -10.41 -14.38
N GLU A 153 -1.85 -9.28 -13.66
CA GLU A 153 -1.45 -9.16 -12.25
C GLU A 153 -2.22 -10.09 -11.30
N THR A 154 -3.45 -10.51 -11.65
CA THR A 154 -4.23 -11.46 -10.82
C THR A 154 -3.97 -12.93 -11.14
N THR A 155 -3.26 -13.23 -12.23
CA THR A 155 -2.98 -14.61 -12.65
C THR A 155 -1.69 -15.09 -12.00
N ARG A 156 -1.79 -15.74 -10.83
CA ARG A 156 -0.67 -16.48 -10.25
C ARG A 156 -0.51 -17.80 -11.00
N VAL A 157 0.36 -17.82 -12.01
CA VAL A 157 0.87 -19.08 -12.54
C VAL A 157 1.74 -19.72 -11.45
N ARG A 158 1.24 -20.78 -10.81
CA ARG A 158 2.09 -21.65 -9.99
C ARG A 158 2.95 -22.47 -10.94
N THR A 159 4.12 -21.94 -11.28
CA THR A 159 5.14 -22.72 -11.95
C THR A 159 5.76 -23.65 -10.92
N HIS A 160 5.45 -24.94 -11.00
CA HIS A 160 6.18 -25.97 -10.26
C HIS A 160 7.51 -26.19 -10.99
N CYS A 161 8.58 -25.57 -10.49
CA CYS A 161 9.93 -25.87 -10.95
C CYS A 161 10.34 -27.23 -10.38
N PHE A 162 10.31 -28.26 -11.21
CA PHE A 162 11.00 -29.52 -10.90
C PHE A 162 12.44 -29.38 -11.39
N SER A 163 13.37 -29.16 -10.47
CA SER A 163 14.78 -29.41 -10.75
C SER A 163 15.01 -30.92 -10.64
N LYS A 164 15.30 -31.58 -11.77
CA LYS A 164 15.95 -32.89 -11.70
C LYS A 164 17.36 -32.68 -11.12
N PRO A 165 17.81 -33.48 -10.15
CA PRO A 165 19.21 -33.46 -9.77
C PRO A 165 20.04 -33.87 -10.99
N VAL A 166 21.00 -33.01 -11.36
CA VAL A 166 21.99 -33.29 -12.39
C VAL A 166 23.28 -33.60 -11.65
N ASP A 167 23.94 -34.70 -12.00
CA ASP A 167 25.24 -35.06 -11.42
C ASP A 167 26.30 -34.02 -11.82
N ASP A 168 27.42 -33.93 -11.08
CA ASP A 168 28.48 -32.91 -11.27
C ASP A 168 29.04 -32.84 -12.72
N ASP A 169 28.80 -33.87 -13.54
CA ASP A 169 29.20 -33.97 -14.95
C ASP A 169 28.11 -33.58 -15.97
N GLY A 170 26.95 -33.06 -15.54
CA GLY A 170 25.95 -32.48 -16.43
C GLY A 170 25.08 -33.48 -17.20
N ARG A 171 24.98 -34.74 -16.76
CA ARG A 171 24.13 -35.77 -17.39
C ARG A 171 22.86 -36.03 -16.57
N GLU A 172 21.72 -36.20 -17.25
CA GLU A 172 20.47 -36.58 -16.59
C GLU A 172 20.59 -37.99 -15.99
N SER A 173 20.24 -38.14 -14.71
CA SER A 173 20.14 -39.44 -14.04
C SER A 173 18.76 -40.05 -14.29
N ASP A 174 18.72 -41.18 -14.98
CA ASP A 174 17.50 -41.99 -15.15
C ASP A 174 17.28 -42.84 -13.89
N GLY A 175 16.45 -42.33 -12.98
CA GLY A 175 15.94 -43.03 -11.80
C GLY A 175 14.44 -42.80 -11.65
#